data_AF-A0A7V4QAV8-F1
#
_entry.id   AF-A0A7V4QAV8-F1
#
_cell.length_a   1.000
_cell.length_b   1.000
_cell.length_c   1.000
_cell.angle_alpha   90.00
_cell.angle_beta   90.00
_cell.angle_gamma   90.00
#
_symmetry.space_group_name_H-M   'P 1'
#
loop_
_entity.id
_entity.type
_entity.pdbx_description
1 polymer ?
#
loop_
_entity_poly.entity_id
_entity_poly.type
_entity_poly.pdbx_seq_one_letter_code
_entity_poly.pdbx_strand_id
1 'polypeptide(L)'
;MKCSTKKITGIMLFLLCTVNTFAASGAELAKKLNLNAGDKASRQWERVFSSSDKLKEIGAAGLSDGEKSALKAYLIDHAADSDKPAAAGK
;
A
#
# COMPACT_ATOMS: atom_id res chain seq x y z
N MET A 1 -38.37 16.18 51.54
CA MET A 1 -38.09 15.72 50.16
C MET A 1 -36.59 15.48 50.05
N LYS A 2 -36.18 14.21 49.90
CA LYS A 2 -34.77 13.76 49.98
C LYS A 2 -34.17 13.61 48.58
N CYS A 3 -33.06 14.33 48.39
CA CYS A 3 -31.84 14.02 47.64
C CYS A 3 -31.84 12.79 46.72
N SER A 4 -31.41 12.96 45.46
CA SER A 4 -30.10 12.44 45.00
C SER A 4 -29.95 12.52 43.48
N THR A 5 -28.99 13.32 43.06
CA THR A 5 -28.34 13.31 41.74
C THR A 5 -27.95 11.89 41.34
N LYS A 6 -28.57 11.33 40.30
CA LYS A 6 -28.17 10.02 39.76
C LYS A 6 -26.97 10.19 38.83
N LYS A 7 -25.88 9.60 39.30
CA LYS A 7 -24.57 9.46 38.70
C LYS A 7 -24.66 8.74 37.34
N ILE A 8 -23.88 9.24 36.38
CA ILE A 8 -23.07 8.47 35.42
C ILE A 8 -23.80 7.26 34.81
N THR A 9 -24.50 7.49 33.69
CA THR A 9 -25.01 6.39 32.84
C THR A 9 -24.41 6.54 31.45
N GLY A 10 -23.50 5.62 31.12
CA GLY A 10 -23.22 5.25 29.73
C GLY A 10 -21.99 5.88 29.09
N ILE A 11 -20.81 5.59 29.64
CA ILE A 11 -19.60 5.46 28.82
C ILE A 11 -19.86 4.29 27.85
N MET A 12 -20.34 4.60 26.65
CA MET A 12 -20.43 3.68 25.51
C MET A 12 -19.81 4.44 24.34
N LEU A 13 -18.48 4.46 24.27
CA LEU A 13 -17.76 3.43 23.51
C LEU A 13 -18.34 3.31 22.10
N PHE A 14 -18.19 4.36 21.30
CA PHE A 14 -17.89 4.18 19.90
C PHE A 14 -16.52 4.75 19.66
N LEU A 15 -15.54 3.93 20.06
CA LEU A 15 -14.16 4.02 19.65
C LEU A 15 -14.19 4.01 18.12
N LEU A 16 -14.17 5.19 17.49
CA LEU A 16 -13.94 5.32 16.06
C LEU A 16 -12.52 4.81 15.85
N CYS A 17 -12.40 3.51 15.59
CA CYS A 17 -11.19 2.89 15.09
C CYS A 17 -10.88 3.54 13.74
N THR A 18 -10.25 4.72 13.78
CA THR A 18 -9.43 5.21 12.68
C THR A 18 -8.24 4.28 12.63
N VAL A 19 -8.44 3.09 12.04
CA VAL A 19 -7.35 2.29 11.52
C VAL A 19 -6.76 3.09 10.36
N ASN A 20 -5.93 4.08 10.70
CA ASN A 20 -4.86 4.47 9.81
C ASN A 20 -3.94 3.26 9.75
N THR A 21 -4.31 2.28 8.93
CA THR A 21 -3.42 1.24 8.49
C THR A 21 -2.23 1.97 7.90
N PHE A 22 -1.11 1.96 8.62
CA PHE A 22 0.20 2.35 8.10
C PHE A 22 0.56 1.37 6.99
N ALA A 23 -0.09 1.51 5.83
CA ALA A 23 0.26 0.79 4.64
C ALA A 23 1.61 1.33 4.18
N ALA A 24 2.58 0.45 4.00
CA ALA A 24 3.87 0.84 3.43
C ALA A 24 3.62 1.49 2.06
N SER A 25 4.26 2.63 1.81
CA SER A 25 4.11 3.31 0.53
C SER A 25 4.64 2.45 -0.62
N GLY A 26 4.13 2.65 -1.83
CA GLY A 26 4.60 1.90 -3.00
C GLY A 26 6.11 2.03 -3.25
N ALA A 27 6.68 3.19 -2.93
CA ALA A 27 8.12 3.43 -3.00
C ALA A 27 8.91 2.60 -1.98
N GLU A 28 8.42 2.54 -0.73
CA GLU A 28 9.05 1.70 0.31
C GLU A 28 8.96 0.22 -0.02
N LEU A 29 7.83 -0.23 -0.57
CA LEU A 29 7.64 -1.61 -1.01
C LEU A 29 8.58 -1.95 -2.17
N ALA A 30 8.73 -1.05 -3.16
CA ALA A 30 9.67 -1.23 -4.25
C ALA A 30 11.11 -1.35 -3.74
N LYS A 31 11.50 -0.48 -2.79
CA LYS A 31 12.81 -0.55 -2.14
C LYS A 31 13.02 -1.84 -1.35
N LYS A 32 12.02 -2.28 -0.57
CA LYS A 32 12.07 -3.53 0.22
C LYS A 32 12.22 -4.77 -0.67
N LEU A 33 11.54 -4.77 -1.81
CA LEU A 33 11.60 -5.85 -2.80
C LEU A 33 12.75 -5.70 -3.80
N ASN A 34 13.58 -4.65 -3.65
CA ASN A 34 14.68 -4.32 -4.55
C ASN A 34 14.24 -4.20 -6.03
N LEU A 35 13.07 -3.61 -6.26
CA LEU A 35 12.47 -3.37 -7.58
C LEU A 35 12.75 -1.94 -8.02
N ASN A 36 13.27 -1.76 -9.23
CA ASN A 36 13.37 -0.45 -9.86
C ASN A 36 12.20 -0.25 -10.83
N ALA A 37 11.40 0.79 -10.61
CA ALA A 37 10.26 1.10 -11.49
C ALA A 37 10.68 1.32 -12.96
N GLY A 38 11.89 1.84 -13.18
CA GLY A 38 12.48 2.08 -14.50
C GLY A 38 12.93 0.82 -15.24
N ASP A 39 12.91 -0.37 -14.62
CA ASP A 39 13.32 -1.62 -15.28
C ASP A 39 12.32 -2.08 -16.35
N LYS A 40 11.07 -1.61 -16.28
CA LYS A 40 9.98 -2.04 -17.15
C LYS A 40 9.08 -0.86 -17.50
N ALA A 41 8.45 -0.95 -18.66
CA ALA A 41 7.39 -0.03 -19.06
C ALA A 41 6.10 -0.27 -18.24
N SER A 42 5.20 0.72 -18.15
CA SER A 42 3.94 0.65 -17.42
C SER A 42 3.12 -0.58 -17.80
N ARG A 43 3.00 -0.86 -19.12
CA ARG A 43 2.29 -2.05 -19.64
C ARG A 43 2.95 -3.39 -19.29
N GLN A 44 4.26 -3.39 -19.04
CA GLN A 44 4.96 -4.58 -18.55
C GLN A 44 4.71 -4.78 -17.07
N TRP A 45 4.71 -3.71 -16.27
CA TRP A 45 4.30 -3.79 -14.87
C TRP A 45 2.86 -4.27 -14.73
N GLU A 46 1.91 -3.76 -15.52
CA GLU A 46 0.54 -4.29 -15.53
C GLU A 46 0.50 -5.80 -15.71
N ARG A 47 1.26 -6.33 -16.68
CA ARG A 47 1.36 -7.77 -16.94
C ARG A 47 1.98 -8.58 -15.80
N VAL A 48 2.91 -7.99 -15.04
CA VAL A 48 3.46 -8.61 -13.83
C VAL A 48 2.36 -8.76 -12.78
N PHE A 49 1.59 -7.69 -12.53
CA PHE A 49 0.50 -7.70 -11.55
C PHE A 49 -0.73 -8.53 -11.99
N SER A 50 -0.85 -8.84 -13.28
CA SER A 50 -1.89 -9.74 -13.80
C SER A 50 -1.56 -11.23 -13.69
N SER A 51 -0.35 -11.60 -13.25
CA SER A 51 0.10 -13.00 -13.17
C SER A 51 0.61 -13.32 -11.77
N SER A 52 0.01 -14.35 -11.14
CA SER A 52 0.45 -14.82 -9.82
C SER A 52 1.91 -15.28 -9.82
N ASP A 53 2.35 -15.96 -10.88
CA ASP A 53 3.73 -16.45 -10.99
C ASP A 53 4.73 -15.30 -11.08
N LYS A 54 4.41 -14.25 -11.83
CA LYS A 54 5.26 -13.05 -11.91
C LYS A 54 5.28 -12.27 -10.59
N LEU A 55 4.15 -12.21 -9.88
CA LEU A 55 4.10 -11.64 -8.53
C LEU A 55 4.99 -12.41 -7.55
N LYS A 56 5.09 -13.74 -7.68
CA LYS A 56 6.04 -14.55 -6.89
C LYS A 56 7.49 -14.25 -7.28
N GLU A 57 7.77 -14.13 -8.57
CA GLU A 57 9.11 -13.82 -9.11
C GLU A 57 9.65 -12.49 -8.55
N ILE A 58 8.79 -11.46 -8.44
CA ILE A 58 9.17 -10.15 -7.88
C ILE A 58 9.01 -10.07 -6.35
N GLY A 59 8.72 -11.17 -5.66
CA GLY A 59 8.54 -11.21 -4.20
C GLY A 59 7.26 -10.54 -3.67
N ALA A 60 6.36 -10.10 -4.55
CA ALA A 60 5.13 -9.39 -4.20
C ALA A 60 3.93 -10.32 -3.90
N ALA A 61 4.06 -11.64 -4.06
CA ALA A 61 2.96 -12.58 -3.85
C ALA A 61 2.38 -12.54 -2.41
N GLY A 62 3.25 -12.37 -1.41
CA GLY A 62 2.89 -12.31 0.01
C GLY A 62 2.34 -10.96 0.49
N LEU A 63 2.34 -9.94 -0.37
CA LEU A 63 1.77 -8.64 -0.04
C LEU A 63 0.23 -8.72 0.04
N SER A 64 -0.35 -7.93 0.94
CA SER A 64 -1.80 -7.68 0.96
C SER A 64 -2.26 -6.97 -0.32
N ASP A 65 -3.56 -7.01 -0.61
CA ASP A 65 -4.09 -6.36 -1.81
C ASP A 65 -3.86 -4.84 -1.82
N GLY A 66 -3.89 -4.21 -0.63
CA GLY A 66 -3.55 -2.80 -0.47
C GLY A 66 -2.08 -2.49 -0.81
N GLU A 67 -1.15 -3.31 -0.32
CA GLU A 67 0.28 -3.18 -0.62
C GLU A 67 0.58 -3.48 -2.09
N LYS A 68 -0.06 -4.49 -2.68
CA LYS A 68 0.03 -4.78 -4.13
C LYS A 68 -0.45 -3.59 -4.95
N SER A 69 -1.57 -2.98 -4.56
CA SER A 69 -2.11 -1.79 -5.23
C SER A 69 -1.15 -0.59 -5.12
N ALA A 70 -0.62 -0.32 -3.92
CA ALA A 70 0.33 0.76 -3.68
C ALA A 70 1.63 0.56 -4.48
N LEU A 71 2.19 -0.65 -4.45
CA LEU A 71 3.39 -1.02 -5.21
C LEU A 71 3.15 -0.89 -6.72
N LYS A 72 2.03 -1.42 -7.22
CA LYS A 72 1.66 -1.32 -8.64
C LYS A 72 1.56 0.14 -9.10
N ALA A 73 0.87 0.97 -8.32
CA ALA A 73 0.72 2.38 -8.62
C ALA A 73 2.09 3.06 -8.75
N TYR A 74 2.97 2.85 -7.76
CA TYR A 74 4.32 3.43 -7.79
C TYR A 74 5.15 2.97 -9.01
N LEU A 75 5.17 1.67 -9.30
CA LEU A 75 5.95 1.11 -10.39
C LEU A 75 5.47 1.56 -11.77
N ILE A 76 4.16 1.74 -11.95
CA ILE A 76 3.57 2.27 -13.19
C ILE A 76 3.85 3.77 -13.34
N ASP A 77 3.69 4.51 -12.25
CA ASP A 77 3.83 5.97 -12.17
C ASP A 77 5.28 6.44 -12.39
N HIS A 78 6.25 5.58 -12.08
CA HIS A 78 7.69 5.81 -12.30
C HIS A 78 8.29 4.84 -13.31
N ALA A 79 7.46 4.24 -14.18
CA ALA A 79 7.90 3.31 -15.20
C ALA A 79 8.86 3.96 -16.20
N ALA A 80 9.57 3.14 -16.98
CA ALA A 80 10.52 3.59 -18.00
C ALA A 80 9.92 4.55 -19.05
N ASP A 81 8.63 4.39 -19.35
CA ASP A 81 7.85 5.20 -20.29
C ASP A 81 6.95 6.26 -19.62
N SER A 82 7.11 6.48 -18.31
CA SER A 82 6.39 7.54 -17.59
C SER A 82 7.05 8.91 -17.77
N ASP A 83 6.33 9.97 -17.41
CA ASP A 83 6.84 11.35 -17.39
C ASP A 83 7.84 11.62 -16.24
N LYS A 84 7.96 10.68 -15.29
CA LYS A 84 8.84 10.75 -14.11
C LYS A 84 9.50 9.39 -13.85
N PRO A 85 10.26 8.85 -14.83
CA PRO A 85 10.84 7.53 -14.70
C PRO A 85 11.75 7.50 -13.48
N ALA A 86 11.67 6.42 -12.70
CA ALA A 86 12.67 6.19 -11.65
C ALA A 86 14.03 6.16 -12.35
N ALA A 87 14.93 7.04 -11.92
CA ALA A 87 16.27 7.09 -12.48
C ALA A 87 16.87 5.68 -12.40
N ALA A 88 17.33 5.15 -13.54
CA ALA A 88 18.12 3.93 -13.59
C ALA A 88 19.46 4.21 -12.88
N GLY A 89 19.44 4.23 -11.55
CA GLY A 89 20.62 4.29 -10.72
C GLY A 89 21.36 2.98 -10.89
N LYS A 90 22.42 3.02 -11.71
CA LYS A 90 23.43 1.97 -11.83
C LYS A 90 24.16 1.76 -10.51
#